data_AF-A0A4V1D8I7-F1
#
_entry.id   AF-A0A4V1D8I7-F1
#
_cell.length_a   1.000
_cell.length_b   1.000
_cell.length_c   1.000
_cell.angle_alpha   90.00
_cell.angle_beta   90.00
_cell.angle_gamma   90.00
#
_symmetry.space_group_name_H-M   'P 1'
#
loop_
_entity.id
_entity.type
_entity.pdbx_description
1 polymer ?
#
loop_
_entity_poly.entity_id
_entity_poly.type
_entity_poly.pdbx_seq_one_letter_code
_entity_poly.pdbx_strand_id
1 'polypeptide(L)'
;MENFVSQPKSWNPMPYRLLVLILALVLVLLLLLGFWVTSRLFLQRYGAAEERQAQIMRLTAWTFAGFGVGLVVVGVGGPVLGALAFAYTARNLTEVSWPVTLLWGATANGIVALIIGGALTALVLNQ
;
A
#
# COMPACT_ATOMS: atom_id res chain seq x y z
N MET A 1 5.46 42.62 39.98
CA MET A 1 4.21 41.92 39.61
C MET A 1 4.56 40.96 38.49
N GLU A 2 5.02 39.76 38.87
CA GLU A 2 5.35 38.70 37.92
C GLU A 2 4.04 38.03 37.48
N ASN A 3 3.69 38.20 36.20
CA ASN A 3 2.56 37.51 35.61
C ASN A 3 2.95 36.05 35.40
N PHE A 4 2.56 35.19 36.33
CA PHE A 4 2.51 33.75 36.13
C PHE A 4 1.52 33.45 35.00
N VAL A 5 2.03 33.43 33.77
CA VAL A 5 1.36 32.81 32.64
C VAL A 5 1.23 31.33 32.98
N SER A 6 0.06 30.96 33.49
CA SER A 6 -0.32 29.56 33.69
C SER A 6 -0.40 28.90 32.32
N GLN A 7 0.66 28.18 31.96
CA GLN A 7 0.68 27.29 30.80
C GLN A 7 -0.48 26.29 30.96
N PRO A 8 -1.50 26.31 30.08
CA PRO A 8 -2.64 25.43 30.26
C PRO A 8 -2.23 23.97 30.01
N LYS A 9 -2.28 23.19 31.09
CA LYS A 9 -2.62 21.77 31.18
C LYS A 9 -2.07 20.87 30.05
N SER A 10 -0.87 20.35 30.31
CA SER A 10 -0.38 19.02 29.90
C SER A 10 -0.93 18.49 28.57
N TRP A 11 -0.41 19.03 27.47
CA TRP A 11 -0.46 18.38 26.17
C TRP A 11 0.38 17.10 26.26
N ASN A 12 -0.22 16.00 26.70
CA ASN A 12 0.44 14.70 26.63
C ASN A 12 0.59 14.38 25.13
N PRO A 13 1.80 14.24 24.57
CA PRO A 13 1.98 13.90 23.15
C PRO A 13 1.56 12.45 22.85
N MET A 14 1.41 11.62 23.87
CA MET A 14 1.08 10.20 23.75
C MET A 14 -0.24 9.87 23.04
N PRO A 15 -1.41 10.45 23.36
CA PRO A 15 -2.66 10.13 22.68
C PRO A 15 -2.66 10.52 21.20
N TYR A 16 -2.06 11.65 20.84
CA TYR A 16 -1.91 12.05 19.42
C TYR A 16 -0.98 11.07 18.67
N ARG A 17 0.17 10.73 19.26
CA ARG A 17 1.10 9.75 18.68
C ARG A 17 0.45 8.38 18.51
N LEU A 18 -0.37 7.96 19.48
CA LEU A 18 -1.11 6.69 19.42
C LEU A 18 -2.14 6.69 18.28
N LEU A 19 -2.89 7.78 18.12
CA LEU A 19 -3.84 7.97 17.02
C LEU A 19 -3.16 7.92 15.65
N VAL A 20 -2.04 8.63 15.48
CA VAL A 20 -1.25 8.60 14.24
C VAL A 20 -0.74 7.18 13.94
N LEU A 21 -0.31 6.45 14.96
CA LEU A 21 0.19 5.09 14.80
C LEU A 21 -0.92 4.11 14.42
N ILE A 22 -2.10 4.23 15.02
CA ILE A 22 -3.29 3.45 14.65
C ILE A 22 -3.69 3.75 13.21
N LEU A 23 -3.74 5.04 12.81
CA LEU A 23 -4.08 5.43 11.45
C LEU A 23 -3.09 4.86 10.43
N ALA A 24 -1.78 4.94 10.72
CA ALA A 24 -0.74 4.35 9.88
C ALA A 24 -0.90 2.83 9.76
N LEU A 25 -1.22 2.14 10.86
CA LEU A 25 -1.42 0.69 10.86
C LEU A 25 -2.64 0.30 10.01
N VAL A 26 -3.75 1.02 10.15
CA VAL A 26 -4.96 0.81 9.33
C VAL A 26 -4.64 1.02 7.85
N LEU A 27 -3.87 2.05 7.51
CA LEU A 27 -3.42 2.33 6.15
C LEU A 27 -2.63 1.15 5.55
N VAL A 28 -1.69 0.61 6.33
CA VAL A 28 -0.88 -0.55 5.92
C VAL A 28 -1.76 -1.77 5.70
N LEU A 29 -2.72 -2.04 6.59
CA LEU A 29 -3.64 -3.16 6.43
C LEU A 29 -4.50 -3.02 5.17
N LEU A 30 -4.98 -1.81 4.86
CA LEU A 30 -5.75 -1.53 3.64
C LEU A 30 -4.91 -1.74 2.37
N LEU A 31 -3.65 -1.29 2.36
CA LEU A 31 -2.71 -1.54 1.27
C LEU A 31 -2.52 -3.04 1.04
N LEU A 32 -2.26 -3.77 2.13
CA LEU A 32 -1.99 -5.20 2.08
C LEU A 32 -3.21 -5.98 1.58
N LEU A 33 -4.42 -5.59 2.02
CA LEU A 33 -5.67 -6.16 1.54
C LEU A 33 -5.90 -5.85 0.05
N GLY A 34 -5.63 -4.62 -0.39
CA GLY A 34 -5.77 -4.20 -1.78
C GLY A 34 -4.85 -4.99 -2.72
N PHE A 35 -3.58 -5.15 -2.34
CA PHE A 35 -2.64 -5.98 -3.08
C PHE A 35 -3.04 -7.46 -3.05
N TRP A 36 -3.54 -7.97 -1.92
CA TRP A 36 -4.03 -9.35 -1.80
C TRP A 36 -5.20 -9.64 -2.73
N VAL A 37 -6.22 -8.78 -2.74
CA VAL A 37 -7.39 -8.91 -3.63
C VAL A 37 -6.95 -8.86 -5.09
N THR A 38 -6.03 -7.96 -5.43
CA THR A 38 -5.50 -7.85 -6.79
C THR A 38 -4.76 -9.12 -7.21
N SER A 39 -3.81 -9.59 -6.39
CA SER A 39 -3.05 -10.80 -6.65
C SER A 39 -3.97 -12.01 -6.82
N ARG A 40 -5.02 -12.09 -5.99
CA ARG A 40 -6.05 -13.11 -6.09
C ARG A 40 -6.84 -13.04 -7.39
N LEU A 41 -7.30 -11.86 -7.80
CA LEU A 41 -8.04 -11.66 -9.05
C LEU A 41 -7.18 -12.00 -10.28
N PHE A 42 -5.90 -11.62 -10.27
CA PHE A 42 -4.97 -11.95 -11.34
C PHE A 42 -4.76 -13.46 -11.47
N LEU A 43 -4.47 -14.15 -10.36
CA LEU A 43 -4.27 -15.60 -10.35
C LEU A 43 -5.57 -16.37 -10.63
N GLN A 44 -6.74 -15.82 -10.30
CA GLN A 44 -8.03 -16.39 -10.71
C GLN A 44 -8.23 -16.34 -12.22
N ARG A 45 -7.76 -15.29 -12.89
CA ARG A 45 -7.90 -15.14 -14.35
C ARG A 45 -6.83 -15.87 -15.15
N TYR A 46 -5.62 -16.00 -14.62
CA TYR A 46 -4.46 -16.43 -15.40
C TYR A 46 -3.60 -17.54 -14.75
N GLY A 47 -3.93 -18.02 -13.55
CA GLY A 47 -3.15 -19.02 -12.82
C GLY A 47 -3.77 -20.42 -12.79
N ALA A 48 -2.94 -21.46 -12.74
CA ALA A 48 -3.35 -22.86 -12.58
C ALA A 48 -3.86 -23.16 -11.15
N ALA A 49 -4.78 -24.12 -11.04
CA ALA A 49 -5.72 -24.23 -9.92
C ALA A 49 -5.15 -24.68 -8.57
N GLU A 50 -3.96 -25.30 -8.51
CA GLU A 50 -3.55 -26.15 -7.38
C GLU A 50 -2.78 -25.47 -6.24
N GLU A 51 -2.16 -24.30 -6.44
CA GLU A 51 -1.37 -23.63 -5.37
C GLU A 51 -1.69 -22.15 -5.17
N ARG A 52 -2.96 -21.77 -5.36
CA ARG A 52 -3.36 -20.34 -5.40
C ARG A 52 -2.99 -19.56 -4.14
N GLN A 53 -3.09 -20.12 -2.95
CA GLN A 53 -2.97 -19.32 -1.72
C GLN A 53 -1.52 -18.92 -1.39
N ALA A 54 -0.57 -19.83 -1.55
CA ALA A 54 0.85 -19.55 -1.33
C ALA A 54 1.41 -18.58 -2.39
N GLN A 55 0.96 -18.74 -3.65
CA GLN A 55 1.34 -17.85 -4.75
C GLN A 55 0.74 -16.46 -4.62
N ILE A 56 -0.53 -16.34 -4.22
CA ILE A 56 -1.16 -15.06 -3.89
C ILE A 56 -0.34 -14.34 -2.83
N MET A 57 0.01 -15.03 -1.73
CA MET A 57 0.75 -14.40 -0.64
C MET A 57 2.16 -13.96 -1.07
N ARG A 58 2.87 -14.75 -1.88
CA ARG A 58 4.16 -14.33 -2.47
C ARG A 58 4.00 -13.10 -3.34
N LEU A 59 3.00 -13.09 -4.23
CA LEU A 59 2.75 -11.99 -5.15
C LEU A 59 2.41 -10.70 -4.39
N THR A 60 1.57 -10.82 -3.36
CA THR A 60 1.20 -9.72 -2.46
C THR A 60 2.41 -9.19 -1.67
N ALA A 61 3.22 -10.08 -1.08
CA ALA A 61 4.38 -9.69 -0.29
C ALA A 61 5.44 -8.95 -1.13
N TRP A 62 5.75 -9.45 -2.32
CA TRP A 62 6.70 -8.79 -3.23
C TRP A 62 6.17 -7.45 -3.75
N THR A 63 4.87 -7.37 -4.05
CA THR A 63 4.23 -6.10 -4.47
C THR A 63 4.27 -5.07 -3.35
N PHE A 64 3.98 -5.50 -2.11
CA PHE A 64 4.05 -4.64 -0.94
C PHE A 64 5.48 -4.17 -0.65
N ALA A 65 6.47 -5.07 -0.75
CA ALA A 65 7.88 -4.70 -0.61
C ALA A 65 8.32 -3.69 -1.68
N GLY A 66 7.95 -3.92 -2.95
CA GLY A 66 8.22 -2.98 -4.04
C GLY A 66 7.56 -1.62 -3.83
N PHE A 67 6.31 -1.61 -3.35
CA PHE A 67 5.59 -0.38 -3.04
C PHE A 67 6.24 0.39 -1.89
N GLY A 68 6.60 -0.30 -0.80
CA GLY A 68 7.27 0.31 0.36
C GLY A 68 8.63 0.90 0.00
N VAL A 69 9.47 0.15 -0.73
CA VAL A 69 10.77 0.65 -1.20
C VAL A 69 10.59 1.86 -2.12
N GLY A 70 9.63 1.82 -3.05
CA GLY A 70 9.39 2.94 -3.95
C GLY A 70 8.85 4.19 -3.26
N LEU A 71 8.09 4.02 -2.17
CA LEU A 71 7.65 5.12 -1.33
C LEU A 71 8.84 5.80 -0.64
N VAL A 72 9.79 5.02 -0.11
CA VAL A 72 10.98 5.55 0.59
C VAL A 72 11.95 6.27 -0.36
N VAL A 73 12.13 5.76 -1.58
CA VAL A 73 13.15 6.30 -2.50
C VAL A 73 12.66 7.51 -3.30
N VAL A 74 11.41 7.53 -3.76
CA VAL A 74 10.91 8.55 -4.71
C VAL A 74 9.58 9.19 -4.26
N GLY A 75 8.97 8.70 -3.18
CA GLY A 75 7.60 9.08 -2.78
C GLY A 75 6.57 8.52 -3.77
N VAL A 76 6.52 9.07 -4.97
CA VAL A 76 5.67 8.62 -6.09
C VAL A 76 6.18 7.34 -6.76
N GLY A 77 7.32 6.80 -6.33
CA GLY A 77 7.89 5.55 -6.87
C GLY A 77 7.19 4.29 -6.39
N GLY A 78 6.38 4.36 -5.32
CA GLY A 78 5.69 3.20 -4.75
C GLY A 78 4.80 2.47 -5.77
N PRO A 79 3.88 3.14 -6.47
CA PRO A 79 3.02 2.51 -7.46
C PRO A 79 3.82 1.87 -8.61
N VAL A 80 4.88 2.53 -9.07
CA VAL A 80 5.70 2.07 -10.20
C VAL A 80 6.54 0.85 -9.80
N LEU A 81 7.24 0.92 -8.68
CA LEU A 81 8.08 -0.18 -8.19
C LEU A 81 7.24 -1.36 -7.69
N GLY A 82 6.09 -1.10 -7.07
CA GLY A 82 5.10 -2.13 -6.78
C GLY A 82 4.63 -2.83 -8.07
N ALA A 83 4.39 -2.08 -9.15
CA ALA A 83 3.91 -2.64 -10.40
C ALA A 83 4.97 -3.51 -11.08
N LEU A 84 6.23 -3.08 -11.03
CA LEU A 84 7.36 -3.86 -11.51
C LEU A 84 7.58 -5.13 -10.68
N ALA A 85 7.47 -5.05 -9.35
CA ALA A 85 7.59 -6.20 -8.47
C ALA A 85 6.46 -7.22 -8.69
N PHE A 86 5.23 -6.74 -8.87
CA PHE A 86 4.09 -7.56 -9.27
C PHE A 86 4.35 -8.23 -10.62
N ALA A 87 4.72 -7.43 -11.63
CA ALA A 87 4.93 -7.88 -12.98
C ALA A 87 6.03 -8.92 -13.08
N TYR A 88 7.12 -8.77 -12.32
CA TYR A 88 8.24 -9.71 -12.25
C TYR A 88 7.83 -11.02 -11.57
N THR A 89 7.18 -10.93 -10.41
CA THR A 89 6.77 -12.11 -9.64
C THR A 89 5.69 -12.91 -10.37
N ALA A 90 4.78 -12.24 -11.08
CA ALA A 90 3.71 -12.89 -11.83
C ALA A 90 4.24 -13.78 -12.98
N ARG A 91 5.32 -13.41 -13.65
CA ARG A 91 5.93 -14.22 -14.75
C ARG A 91 6.55 -15.50 -14.26
N ASN A 92 7.10 -15.43 -13.04
CA ASN A 92 7.71 -16.61 -12.43
C ASN A 92 6.63 -17.58 -11.93
N LEU A 93 5.35 -17.19 -11.99
CA LEU A 93 4.20 -17.97 -11.53
C LEU A 93 3.22 -18.33 -12.65
N THR A 94 3.22 -17.60 -13.77
CA THR A 94 2.28 -17.80 -14.88
C THR A 94 2.93 -17.56 -16.26
N GLU A 95 2.40 -18.19 -17.31
CA GLU A 95 2.84 -17.99 -18.70
C GLU A 95 2.26 -16.71 -19.35
N VAL A 96 1.98 -15.68 -18.54
CA VAL A 96 1.37 -14.43 -19.02
C VAL A 96 2.43 -13.50 -19.64
N SER A 97 2.07 -12.84 -20.74
CA SER A 97 2.97 -11.95 -21.49
C SER A 97 3.41 -10.69 -20.72
N TRP A 98 4.59 -10.14 -21.08
CA TRP A 98 5.18 -9.00 -20.37
C TRP A 98 4.30 -7.75 -20.25
N PRO A 99 3.65 -7.31 -21.32
CA PRO A 99 2.81 -6.11 -21.27
C PRO A 99 1.57 -6.30 -20.39
N VAL A 100 0.95 -7.48 -20.43
CA VAL A 100 -0.28 -7.76 -19.68
C VAL A 100 -0.01 -7.76 -18.18
N THR A 101 1.08 -8.40 -17.78
CA THR A 101 1.51 -8.52 -16.39
C THR A 101 1.84 -7.15 -15.78
N LEU A 102 2.49 -6.28 -16.55
CA LEU A 102 2.78 -4.89 -16.19
C LEU A 102 1.53 -4.02 -16.13
N LEU A 103 0.64 -4.13 -17.11
CA LEU A 103 -0.59 -3.38 -17.16
C LEU A 103 -1.46 -3.71 -15.93
N TRP A 104 -1.58 -4.99 -15.58
CA TRP A 104 -2.27 -5.42 -14.37
C TRP A 104 -1.64 -4.85 -13.10
N GLY A 105 -0.32 -4.96 -12.95
CA GLY A 105 0.39 -4.40 -11.80
C GLY A 105 0.24 -2.88 -11.70
N ALA A 106 0.36 -2.17 -12.83
CA ALA A 106 0.26 -0.71 -12.88
C ALA A 106 -1.16 -0.22 -12.61
N THR A 107 -2.17 -0.83 -13.21
CA THR A 107 -3.58 -0.49 -12.96
C THR A 107 -3.95 -0.73 -11.50
N ALA A 108 -3.59 -1.90 -10.95
CA ALA A 108 -3.92 -2.21 -9.57
C ALA A 108 -3.23 -1.30 -8.56
N ASN A 109 -1.91 -1.13 -8.69
CA ASN A 109 -1.16 -0.26 -7.79
C ASN A 109 -1.53 1.21 -7.97
N GLY A 110 -1.89 1.62 -9.18
CA GLY A 110 -2.45 2.95 -9.46
C GLY A 110 -3.79 3.17 -8.75
N ILE A 111 -4.73 2.21 -8.82
CA ILE A 111 -6.02 2.30 -8.13
C ILE A 111 -5.82 2.32 -6.61
N VAL A 112 -5.01 1.41 -6.06
CA VAL A 112 -4.72 1.35 -4.63
C VAL A 112 -4.09 2.67 -4.15
N ALA A 113 -3.13 3.21 -4.91
CA ALA A 113 -2.49 4.47 -4.58
C ALA A 113 -3.45 5.67 -4.71
N LEU A 114 -4.34 5.69 -5.70
CA LEU A 114 -5.34 6.76 -5.85
C LEU A 114 -6.37 6.75 -4.73
N ILE A 115 -6.87 5.57 -4.34
CA ILE A 115 -7.84 5.45 -3.24
C ILE A 115 -7.20 5.93 -1.94
N ILE A 116 -5.99 5.47 -1.64
CA ILE A 116 -5.35 5.74 -0.35
C ILE A 116 -4.75 7.15 -0.33
N GLY A 117 -4.03 7.54 -1.38
CA GLY A 117 -3.49 8.89 -1.52
C GLY A 117 -4.59 9.94 -1.62
N GLY A 118 -5.69 9.65 -2.33
CA GLY A 118 -6.86 10.50 -2.42
C GLY A 118 -7.60 10.63 -1.09
N ALA A 119 -7.81 9.53 -0.37
CA ALA A 119 -8.42 9.56 0.96
C ALA A 119 -7.59 10.37 1.96
N LEU A 120 -6.26 10.21 1.95
CA LEU A 120 -5.36 11.00 2.80
C LEU A 120 -5.38 12.49 2.44
N THR A 121 -5.38 12.82 1.14
CA THR A 121 -5.40 14.21 0.68
C THR A 121 -6.73 14.89 1.04
N ALA A 122 -7.86 14.18 0.87
CA ALA A 122 -9.18 14.68 1.27
C ALA A 122 -9.28 14.90 2.78
N LEU A 123 -8.68 14.02 3.60
CA LEU A 123 -8.66 14.17 5.05
C LEU A 123 -7.84 15.39 5.50
N VAL A 124 -6.73 15.68 4.82
CA VAL A 124 -5.84 16.81 5.13
C VAL A 124 -6.45 18.15 4.69
N LEU A 125 -7.08 18.19 3.52
CA LEU A 125 -7.70 19.43 2.98
C LEU A 125 -9.02 19.81 3.67
N ASN A 126 -9.63 18.89 4.41
CA ASN A 126 -10.86 19.12 5.16
C ASN A 126 -10.62 19.47 6.65
N GLN A 127 -9.39 19.87 7.00
CA GLN A 127 -9.00 20.47 8.29
C GLN A 127 -8.67 21.94 8.09
#